data_AF-A0A7X9BPI2-F1
#
_entry.id   AF-A0A7X9BPI2-F1
#
_cell.length_a   1.000
_cell.length_b   1.000
_cell.length_c   1.000
_cell.angle_alpha   90.00
_cell.angle_beta   90.00
_cell.angle_gamma   90.00
#
_symmetry.space_group_name_H-M   'P 1'
#
loop_
_entity.id
_entity.type
_entity.pdbx_description
1 polymer ?
#
loop_
_entity_poly.entity_id
_entity_poly.type
_entity_poly.pdbx_seq_one_letter_code
_entity_poly.pdbx_strand_id
1 'polypeptide(L)'
;MREYKKLWMALGIIIFLTPLGLLATGTAYGEWSTDELAEVLGFVPGGLARFADFWQGALLPDYGIPGMTATFMHSAVGYIVSAVIGVVLVVGITMLFAKVVKD
;
A
#
# COMPACT_ATOMS: atom_id res chain seq x y z
N MET A 1 -1.50 27.45 13.00
CA MET A 1 -2.62 26.49 12.74
C MET A 1 -3.82 27.12 12.03
N ARG A 2 -4.19 28.39 12.28
CA ARG A 2 -5.36 29.04 11.64
C ARG A 2 -5.23 29.22 10.11
N GLU A 3 -4.03 29.41 9.59
CA GLU A 3 -3.79 29.62 8.15
C GLU A 3 -4.04 28.38 7.29
N TYR A 4 -3.94 27.17 7.86
CA TYR A 4 -4.14 25.92 7.13
C TYR A 4 -5.47 25.25 7.45
N LYS A 5 -6.39 25.92 8.17
CA LYS A 5 -7.67 25.31 8.60
C LYS A 5 -8.46 24.73 7.42
N LYS A 6 -8.45 25.42 6.27
CA LYS A 6 -9.12 24.94 5.05
C LYS A 6 -8.43 23.70 4.46
N LEU A 7 -7.10 23.66 4.47
CA LEU A 7 -6.33 22.50 4.00
C LEU A 7 -6.55 21.29 4.90
N TRP A 8 -6.52 21.48 6.22
CA TRP A 8 -6.83 20.41 7.18
C TRP A 8 -8.25 19.88 7.04
N MET A 9 -9.23 20.77 6.77
CA MET A 9 -10.61 20.37 6.51
C MET A 9 -10.73 19.59 5.19
N ALA A 10 -10.10 20.06 4.11
CA ALA A 10 -10.08 19.36 2.83
C ALA A 10 -9.41 17.99 2.95
N LEU A 11 -8.28 17.90 3.66
CA LEU A 11 -7.59 16.65 3.94
C LEU A 11 -8.47 15.69 4.75
N GLY A 12 -9.15 16.17 5.78
CA GLY A 12 -10.10 15.38 6.56
C GLY A 12 -11.25 14.82 5.71
N ILE A 13 -11.79 15.63 4.79
CA ILE A 13 -12.82 15.18 3.83
C ILE A 13 -12.26 14.09 2.93
N ILE A 14 -11.06 14.28 2.37
CA ILE A 14 -10.43 13.27 1.50
C ILE A 14 -10.22 11.96 2.27
N ILE A 15 -9.66 12.01 3.49
CA ILE A 15 -9.47 10.83 4.36
C ILE A 15 -10.80 10.12 4.62
N PHE A 16 -11.87 10.86 4.89
CA PHE A 16 -13.18 10.26 5.13
C PHE A 16 -13.78 9.59 3.88
N LEU A 17 -13.48 10.13 2.69
CA LEU A 17 -13.95 9.59 1.42
C LEU A 17 -13.08 8.44 0.87
N THR A 18 -11.83 8.26 1.35
CA THR A 18 -10.95 7.18 0.86
C THR A 18 -11.55 5.77 0.95
N PRO A 19 -12.27 5.34 2.01
CA PRO A 19 -12.83 3.98 2.06
C PRO A 19 -13.92 3.73 1.01
N LEU A 20 -14.49 4.77 0.37
CA LEU A 20 -15.44 4.57 -0.73
C LEU A 20 -14.82 3.85 -1.93
N GLY A 21 -13.49 3.94 -2.09
CA GLY A 21 -12.76 3.19 -3.11
C GLY A 21 -12.90 1.67 -2.96
N LEU A 22 -13.15 1.17 -1.74
CA LEU A 22 -13.37 -0.27 -1.49
C LEU A 22 -14.70 -0.78 -2.06
N LEU A 23 -15.62 0.12 -2.41
CA LEU A 23 -16.88 -0.24 -3.07
C LEU A 23 -16.72 -0.36 -4.59
N ALA A 24 -15.62 0.14 -5.16
CA ALA A 24 -15.35 0.00 -6.57
C ALA A 24 -15.01 -1.47 -6.89
N THR A 25 -15.50 -1.95 -8.03
CA THR A 25 -15.21 -3.29 -8.51
C THR A 25 -13.90 -3.30 -9.29
N GLY A 26 -13.08 -4.32 -9.07
CA GLY A 26 -11.77 -4.46 -9.71
C GLY A 26 -10.64 -3.91 -8.86
N THR A 27 -9.42 -4.00 -9.38
CA THR A 27 -8.21 -3.50 -8.71
C THR A 27 -8.07 -1.99 -8.78
N ALA A 28 -7.34 -1.44 -7.81
CA ALA A 28 -7.06 -0.01 -7.78
C ALA A 28 -6.26 0.40 -9.02
N TYR A 29 -6.56 1.60 -9.53
CA TYR A 29 -5.86 2.15 -10.69
C TYR A 29 -4.35 2.18 -10.43
N GLY A 30 -3.59 1.48 -11.26
CA GLY A 30 -2.13 1.41 -11.18
C GLY A 30 -1.59 0.22 -10.38
N GLU A 31 -2.45 -0.55 -9.73
CA GLU A 31 -2.08 -1.74 -8.93
C GLU A 31 -2.40 -3.06 -9.65
N TRP A 32 -2.55 -3.03 -10.98
CA TRP A 32 -2.85 -4.23 -11.75
C TRP A 32 -1.69 -5.21 -11.77
N SER A 33 -2.01 -6.50 -11.64
CA SER A 33 -1.08 -7.58 -11.90
C SER A 33 -0.88 -7.79 -13.41
N THR A 34 0.16 -8.54 -13.79
CA THR A 34 0.36 -8.92 -15.20
C THR A 34 -0.79 -9.77 -15.73
N ASP A 35 -1.40 -10.59 -14.88
CA ASP A 35 -2.54 -11.44 -15.26
C ASP A 35 -3.78 -10.60 -15.55
N GLU A 36 -4.07 -9.59 -14.72
CA GLU A 36 -5.17 -8.66 -14.94
C GLU A 36 -4.97 -7.81 -16.20
N LEU A 37 -3.74 -7.37 -16.46
CA LEU A 37 -3.43 -6.66 -17.70
C LEU A 37 -3.62 -7.55 -18.92
N ALA A 38 -3.25 -8.83 -18.84
CA ALA A 38 -3.49 -9.78 -19.92
C ALA A 38 -5.00 -10.00 -20.16
N GLU A 39 -5.82 -10.02 -19.11
CA GLU A 39 -7.28 -10.16 -19.22
C GLU A 39 -7.92 -8.92 -19.86
N VAL A 40 -7.52 -7.71 -19.45
CA VAL A 40 -8.12 -6.46 -19.93
C VAL A 40 -7.61 -6.05 -21.32
N LEU A 41 -6.31 -6.24 -21.59
CA LEU A 41 -5.66 -5.76 -22.82
C LEU A 41 -5.42 -6.88 -23.85
N GLY A 42 -5.54 -8.14 -23.45
CA GLY A 42 -5.19 -9.30 -24.27
C GLY A 42 -3.69 -9.59 -24.37
N PHE A 43 -2.84 -8.78 -23.70
CA PHE A 43 -1.39 -8.99 -23.63
C PHE A 43 -0.76 -8.22 -22.46
N VAL A 44 0.46 -8.61 -22.07
CA VAL A 44 1.27 -7.88 -21.08
C VAL A 44 2.30 -7.00 -21.81
N PRO A 45 2.35 -5.68 -21.55
CA PRO A 45 3.38 -4.81 -22.12
C PRO A 45 4.80 -5.31 -21.76
N GLY A 46 5.68 -5.44 -22.75
CA GLY A 46 6.99 -6.08 -22.56
C GLY A 46 7.89 -5.41 -21.51
N GLY A 47 7.76 -4.09 -21.33
CA GLY A 47 8.45 -3.36 -20.25
C GLY A 47 8.01 -3.83 -18.87
N LEU A 48 6.70 -4.03 -18.66
CA LEU A 48 6.16 -4.54 -17.41
C LEU A 48 6.54 -6.00 -17.20
N ALA A 49 6.42 -6.84 -18.23
CA ALA A 49 6.81 -8.25 -18.16
C ALA A 49 8.27 -8.44 -17.71
N ARG A 50 9.18 -7.55 -18.14
CA ARG A 50 10.59 -7.62 -17.76
C ARG A 50 10.85 -7.33 -16.27
N PHE A 51 10.04 -6.49 -15.65
CA PHE A 51 10.22 -6.07 -14.25
C PHE A 51 9.24 -6.71 -13.28
N ALA A 52 8.21 -7.42 -13.76
CA ALA A 52 7.18 -8.03 -12.93
C ALA A 52 7.78 -8.95 -11.85
N ASP A 53 8.79 -9.75 -12.23
CA ASP A 53 9.46 -10.70 -11.35
C ASP A 53 10.72 -10.15 -10.67
N PHE A 54 11.01 -8.85 -10.79
CA PHE A 54 12.23 -8.27 -10.23
C PHE A 54 12.31 -8.40 -8.70
N TRP A 55 11.15 -8.29 -8.03
CA TRP A 55 11.06 -8.34 -6.58
C TRP A 55 10.06 -9.41 -6.12
N GLN A 56 10.56 -10.62 -5.88
CA GLN A 56 9.75 -11.72 -5.34
C GLN A 56 9.89 -11.91 -3.82
N GLY A 57 10.81 -11.18 -3.19
CA GLY A 57 11.16 -11.34 -1.76
C GLY A 57 10.31 -10.50 -0.79
N ALA A 58 9.02 -10.33 -1.06
CA ALA A 58 8.14 -9.59 -0.15
C ALA A 58 8.04 -10.33 1.20
N LEU A 59 8.40 -9.64 2.30
CA LEU A 59 8.40 -10.23 3.65
C LEU A 59 7.00 -10.60 4.13
N LEU A 60 5.99 -9.82 3.75
CA LEU A 60 4.58 -10.02 4.05
C LEU A 60 3.77 -9.84 2.76
N PRO A 61 3.67 -10.89 1.90
CA PRO A 61 2.86 -10.84 0.69
C PRO A 61 1.42 -10.45 1.02
N ASP A 62 0.83 -9.57 0.23
CA ASP A 62 -0.52 -9.03 0.42
C ASP A 62 -0.77 -8.47 1.84
N TYR A 63 0.30 -8.04 2.51
CA TYR A 63 0.29 -7.58 3.90
C TYR A 63 -0.22 -8.62 4.92
N GLY A 64 -0.31 -9.90 4.52
CA GLY A 64 -0.77 -10.99 5.35
C GLY A 64 0.32 -11.52 6.29
N ILE A 65 -0.08 -11.88 7.51
CA ILE A 65 0.81 -12.58 8.45
C ILE A 65 0.54 -14.08 8.34
N PRO A 66 1.57 -14.91 8.08
CA PRO A 66 1.42 -16.36 8.06
C PRO A 66 0.75 -16.89 9.32
N GLY A 67 -0.31 -17.68 9.16
CA GLY A 67 -1.11 -18.21 10.28
C GLY A 67 -2.24 -17.30 10.77
N MET A 68 -2.36 -16.06 10.27
CA MET A 68 -3.46 -15.14 10.59
C MET A 68 -4.42 -14.94 9.41
N THR A 69 -4.48 -15.84 8.44
CA THR A 69 -5.31 -15.67 7.23
C THR A 69 -6.62 -16.48 7.26
N ALA A 70 -6.89 -17.20 8.35
CA ALA A 70 -7.98 -18.19 8.41
C ALA A 70 -9.40 -17.57 8.48
N THR A 71 -9.55 -16.35 9.00
CA THR A 71 -10.84 -15.67 9.12
C THR A 71 -10.67 -14.21 8.76
N PHE A 72 -11.76 -13.54 8.39
CA PHE A 72 -11.74 -12.10 8.09
C PHE A 72 -11.14 -11.28 9.25
N MET A 73 -11.50 -11.59 10.50
CA MET A 73 -10.95 -10.92 11.68
C MET A 73 -9.45 -11.15 11.84
N HIS A 74 -8.97 -12.37 11.62
CA HIS A 74 -7.53 -12.64 11.68
C HIS A 74 -6.79 -11.89 10.57
N SER A 75 -7.30 -11.90 9.34
CA SER A 75 -6.68 -11.22 8.21
C SER A 75 -6.65 -9.71 8.41
N ALA A 76 -7.74 -9.12 8.91
CA ALA A 76 -7.82 -7.69 9.21
C ALA A 76 -6.82 -7.29 10.30
N VAL A 77 -6.70 -8.07 11.38
CA VAL A 77 -5.71 -7.81 12.43
C VAL A 77 -4.28 -7.96 11.88
N GLY A 78 -4.02 -9.02 11.11
CA GLY A 78 -2.72 -9.24 10.47
C GLY A 78 -2.31 -8.08 9.56
N TYR A 79 -3.26 -7.58 8.77
CA TYR A 79 -3.08 -6.42 7.90
C TYR A 79 -2.74 -5.14 8.70
N ILE A 80 -3.47 -4.87 9.78
CA ILE A 80 -3.20 -3.70 10.65
C ILE A 80 -1.81 -3.81 11.30
N VAL A 81 -1.44 -5.00 11.78
CA VAL A 81 -0.11 -5.24 12.36
C VAL A 81 0.98 -5.00 11.31
N SER A 82 0.80 -5.50 10.09
CA SER A 82 1.70 -5.24 8.96
C SER A 82 1.86 -3.74 8.70
N ALA A 83 0.76 -2.97 8.71
CA ALA A 83 0.80 -1.52 8.56
C ALA A 83 1.59 -0.83 9.68
N VAL A 84 1.41 -1.24 10.94
CA VAL A 84 2.17 -0.69 12.08
C VAL A 84 3.66 -0.97 11.93
N ILE A 85 4.04 -2.19 11.55
CA ILE A 85 5.44 -2.57 11.30
C ILE A 85 6.03 -1.69 10.18
N GLY A 86 5.30 -1.54 9.07
CA GLY A 86 5.72 -0.69 7.96
C GLY A 86 5.96 0.76 8.38
N VAL A 87 5.03 1.35 9.15
CA VAL A 87 5.18 2.72 9.68
C VAL A 87 6.42 2.84 10.57
N VAL A 88 6.63 1.90 11.50
CA VAL A 88 7.81 1.91 12.39
C VAL A 88 9.11 1.82 11.58
N LEU A 89 9.17 0.95 10.57
CA LEU A 89 10.34 0.81 9.70
C LEU A 89 10.63 2.09 8.92
N VAL A 90 9.61 2.67 8.27
CA VAL A 90 9.77 3.91 7.49
C VAL A 90 10.23 5.06 8.39
N VAL A 91 9.60 5.23 9.55
CA VAL A 91 9.98 6.27 10.51
C VAL A 91 11.40 6.06 11.00
N GLY A 92 11.76 4.83 11.38
CA GLY A 92 13.11 4.49 11.86
C GLY A 92 14.20 4.74 10.81
N ILE A 93 13.98 4.31 9.58
CA ILE A 93 14.90 4.54 8.45
C ILE A 93 15.03 6.05 8.17
N THR A 94 13.91 6.78 8.14
CA THR A 94 13.91 8.23 7.89
C THR A 94 14.67 8.97 8.99
N MET A 95 14.49 8.59 10.25
CA MET A 95 15.25 9.16 11.38
C MET A 95 16.75 8.85 11.27
N LEU A 96 17.12 7.63 10.86
CA LEU A 96 18.51 7.25 10.64
C LEU A 96 19.15 8.11 9.55
N PHE A 97 18.49 8.26 8.39
CA PHE A 97 18.95 9.15 7.33
C PHE A 97 19.07 10.60 7.79
N ALA A 98 18.07 11.11 8.52
CA ALA A 98 18.10 12.47 9.05
C ALA A 98 19.28 12.70 10.00
N LYS A 99 19.69 11.68 10.76
CA LYS A 99 20.88 11.73 11.60
C LYS A 99 22.16 11.77 10.76
N VAL A 100 22.30 10.86 9.79
CA VAL A 100 23.49 10.75 8.92
C VAL A 100 23.71 11.98 8.03
N VAL A 101 22.64 12.64 7.57
CA VAL A 101 22.73 13.84 6.70
C VAL A 101 23.01 15.11 7.49
N LYS A 102 22.70 15.12 8.79
CA LYS A 102 22.90 16.29 9.66
C LYS A 102 24.33 16.36 10.23
N ASP A 103 25.04 15.24 10.21
CA ASP A 103 26.48 15.13 10.49
C ASP A 103 27.29 15.30 9.18
#